data_AF-A0A1E7XY16-F1
#
_entry.id   AF-A0A1E7XY16-F1
#
_cell.length_a   1.000
_cell.length_b   1.000
_cell.length_c   1.000
_cell.angle_alpha   90.00
_cell.angle_beta   90.00
_cell.angle_gamma   90.00
#
_symmetry.space_group_name_H-M   'P 1'
#
loop_
_entity.id
_entity.type
_entity.pdbx_description
1 polymer ?
#
loop_
_entity_poly.entity_id
_entity_poly.type
_entity_poly.pdbx_seq_one_letter_code
_entity_poly.pdbx_strand_id
1 'polypeptide(L)'
;MADPKHPRHYEESFKRQIVQLYENGKPAREIKDEYDISHSTLHRWVQGIRNSGSTKAADNRTPEQNELIELRKRNRQLEMEVDVLKQAAPVFARK
;
A
#
# COMPACT_ATOMS: atom_id res chain seq x y z
N MET A 1 11.44 -6.25 14.25
CA MET A 1 10.23 -5.84 13.51
C MET A 1 10.31 -4.33 13.29
N ALA A 2 10.00 -3.83 12.09
CA ALA A 2 10.00 -2.39 11.82
C ALA A 2 8.89 -1.69 12.63
N ASP A 3 9.15 -0.45 13.06
CA ASP A 3 8.16 0.40 13.72
C ASP A 3 6.98 0.65 12.76
N PRO A 4 5.71 0.39 13.16
CA PRO A 4 4.55 0.60 12.28
C PRO A 4 4.40 2.03 11.74
N LYS A 5 4.98 3.01 12.46
CA LYS A 5 4.96 4.43 12.12
C LYS A 5 6.05 4.82 11.12
N HIS A 6 7.08 3.99 10.96
CA HIS A 6 8.20 4.20 10.05
C HIS A 6 8.50 2.93 9.24
N PRO A 7 7.72 2.65 8.19
CA PRO A 7 7.94 1.47 7.36
C PRO A 7 9.31 1.51 6.71
N ARG A 8 10.03 0.39 6.72
CA ARG A 8 11.31 0.26 6.01
C ARG A 8 11.08 0.37 4.51
N HIS A 9 11.83 1.26 3.88
CA HIS A 9 11.86 1.39 2.43
C HIS A 9 12.99 0.52 1.86
N TYR A 10 12.66 -0.26 0.83
CA TYR A 10 13.60 -1.09 0.10
C TYR A 10 13.57 -0.69 -1.37
N GLU A 11 14.73 -0.62 -1.99
CA GLU A 11 14.87 -0.40 -3.43
C GLU A 11 14.23 -1.55 -4.23
N GLU A 12 13.68 -1.24 -5.41
CA GLU A 12 13.00 -2.23 -6.24
C GLU A 12 13.95 -3.35 -6.69
N SER A 13 15.19 -3.00 -7.03
CA SER A 13 16.25 -3.96 -7.38
C SER A 13 16.53 -4.95 -6.25
N PHE A 14 16.63 -4.45 -5.02
CA PHE A 14 16.83 -5.29 -3.83
C PHE A 14 15.67 -6.26 -3.64
N LYS A 15 14.43 -5.78 -3.71
CA LYS A 15 13.26 -6.67 -3.57
C LYS A 15 13.23 -7.76 -4.62
N ARG A 16 13.55 -7.43 -5.89
CA ARG A 16 13.64 -8.41 -6.98
C ARG A 16 14.72 -9.45 -6.71
N GLN A 17 15.90 -9.03 -6.25
CA GLN A 17 16.97 -9.94 -5.86
C GLN A 17 16.53 -10.92 -4.76
N ILE A 18 15.86 -10.42 -3.72
CA ILE A 18 15.35 -11.24 -2.61
C ILE A 18 14.30 -12.26 -3.10
N VAL A 19 13.38 -11.83 -3.98
CA VAL A 19 12.39 -12.75 -4.56
C VAL A 19 13.08 -13.80 -5.44
N GLN A 20 14.08 -13.41 -6.23
CA GLN A 20 14.84 -14.35 -7.06
C GLN A 20 15.57 -15.40 -6.22
N LEU A 21 16.17 -15.02 -5.09
CA LEU A 21 16.78 -15.98 -4.15
C LEU A 21 15.76 -16.99 -3.63
N TYR A 22 14.56 -16.52 -3.28
CA TYR A 22 13.48 -17.38 -2.82
C TYR A 22 13.00 -18.36 -3.92
N GLU A 23 12.83 -17.87 -5.16
CA GLU A 23 12.42 -18.70 -6.30
C GLU A 23 13.49 -19.70 -6.73
N ASN A 24 14.76 -19.38 -6.50
CA ASN A 24 15.89 -20.30 -6.70
C ASN A 24 16.01 -21.36 -5.58
N GLY A 25 15.06 -21.41 -4.64
CA GLY A 25 14.96 -22.46 -3.63
C GLY A 25 15.56 -22.12 -2.26
N LYS A 26 16.05 -20.88 -2.05
CA LYS A 26 16.52 -20.46 -0.72
C LYS A 26 15.33 -20.38 0.25
N PRO A 27 15.39 -21.03 1.43
CA PRO A 27 14.25 -21.07 2.33
C PRO A 27 13.98 -19.69 2.95
N ALA A 28 12.70 -19.36 3.13
CA ALA A 28 12.24 -18.07 3.66
C ALA A 28 12.84 -17.74 5.03
N ARG A 29 13.14 -18.75 5.85
CA ARG A 29 13.78 -18.58 7.16
C ARG A 29 15.20 -18.00 7.04
N GLU A 30 16.01 -18.55 6.14
CA GLU A 30 17.37 -18.03 5.91
C GLU A 30 17.34 -16.63 5.33
N ILE A 31 16.43 -16.36 4.38
CA ILE A 31 16.26 -15.00 3.82
C ILE A 31 15.88 -14.00 4.91
N LYS A 32 14.96 -14.39 5.81
CA LYS A 32 14.57 -13.55 6.94
C LYS A 32 15.77 -13.25 7.85
N ASP A 33 16.51 -14.29 8.24
CA ASP A 33 17.57 -14.17 9.24
C ASP A 33 18.79 -13.40 8.67
N GLU A 34 19.10 -13.54 7.38
CA GLU A 34 20.22 -12.87 6.71
C GLU A 34 19.93 -11.40 6.34
N TYR A 35 18.72 -11.10 5.85
CA TYR A 35 18.38 -9.77 5.34
C TYR A 35 17.50 -8.95 6.30
N ASP A 36 17.18 -9.49 7.47
CA ASP A 36 16.24 -8.91 8.46
C ASP A 36 14.90 -8.51 7.82
N ILE A 37 14.35 -9.41 7.01
CA ILE A 37 13.08 -9.23 6.29
C ILE A 37 12.01 -10.10 6.95
N SER A 38 10.87 -9.50 7.30
CA SER A 38 9.76 -10.28 7.86
C SER A 38 9.17 -11.26 6.84
N HIS A 39 8.67 -12.39 7.32
CA HIS A 39 8.04 -13.41 6.47
C HIS A 39 6.87 -12.85 5.64
N SER A 40 6.05 -11.97 6.24
CA SER A 40 4.93 -11.33 5.54
C SER A 40 5.40 -10.36 4.44
N THR A 41 6.51 -9.66 4.67
CA THR A 41 7.12 -8.79 3.65
C THR A 41 7.62 -9.59 2.46
N LEU A 42 8.37 -10.67 2.70
CA LEU A 42 8.85 -11.56 1.65
C LEU A 42 7.67 -12.13 0.84
N HIS A 43 6.67 -12.68 1.53
CA HIS A 43 5.51 -13.26 0.88
C HIS A 43 4.78 -12.24 -0.01
N ARG A 44 4.61 -11.00 0.47
CA ARG A 44 3.99 -9.92 -0.30
C ARG A 44 4.76 -9.58 -1.57
N TRP A 45 6.10 -9.55 -1.52
CA TRP A 45 6.91 -9.28 -2.71
C TRP A 45 6.82 -10.42 -3.73
N VAL A 46 6.90 -11.68 -3.25
CA VAL A 46 6.75 -12.87 -4.12
C VAL A 46 5.39 -12.85 -4.83
N GLN A 47 4.30 -12.66 -4.08
CA GLN A 47 2.95 -12.59 -4.65
C GLN A 47 2.81 -11.42 -5.63
N GLY A 48 3.36 -10.25 -5.27
CA GLY A 48 3.31 -9.07 -6.13
C GLY A 48 3.97 -9.30 -7.48
N ILE A 49 5.18 -9.86 -7.48
CA ILE A 49 5.91 -10.16 -8.70
C ILE A 49 5.20 -11.26 -9.52
N ARG A 50 4.65 -12.29 -8.87
CA ARG A 50 3.91 -13.35 -9.58
C ARG A 50 2.62 -12.86 -10.24
N ASN A 51 1.91 -11.94 -9.59
CA ASN A 51 0.61 -11.47 -10.07
C ASN A 51 0.72 -10.35 -11.10
N SER A 52 1.64 -9.40 -10.90
CA SER A 52 1.73 -8.17 -11.72
C SER A 52 3.12 -7.87 -12.25
N GLY A 53 4.14 -8.67 -11.91
CA GLY A 53 5.54 -8.36 -12.23
C GLY A 53 6.14 -7.21 -11.40
N SER A 54 5.40 -6.72 -10.40
CA SER A 54 5.76 -5.54 -9.60
C SER A 54 5.59 -5.79 -8.10
N THR A 55 6.51 -5.26 -7.29
CA THR A 55 6.35 -5.27 -5.82
C THR A 55 5.47 -4.13 -5.30
N LYS A 56 5.07 -3.21 -6.19
CA LYS A 56 4.23 -2.08 -5.82
C LYS A 56 2.82 -2.55 -5.50
N ALA A 57 2.28 -2.01 -4.42
CA ALA A 57 0.94 -2.37 -3.95
C ALA A 57 -0.15 -1.95 -4.95
N ALA A 58 0.03 -0.81 -5.63
CA ALA A 58 -0.96 -0.29 -6.57
C ALA A 58 -1.13 -1.21 -7.79
N ASP A 59 -0.02 -1.73 -8.30
CA ASP A 59 0.02 -2.59 -9.49
C ASP A 59 -0.62 -3.96 -9.26
N ASN A 60 -0.81 -4.35 -7.99
CA ASN A 60 -1.43 -5.62 -7.57
C ASN A 60 -2.91 -5.46 -7.15
N ARG A 61 -3.49 -4.26 -7.29
CA ARG A 61 -4.91 -4.04 -6.97
C ARG A 61 -5.80 -4.44 -8.14
N THR A 62 -6.95 -5.01 -7.82
CA THR A 62 -7.99 -5.23 -8.83
C THR A 62 -8.64 -3.89 -9.24
N PRO A 63 -9.27 -3.82 -10.42
CA PRO A 63 -10.02 -2.64 -10.83
C PRO A 63 -11.06 -2.19 -9.78
N GLU A 64 -11.78 -3.14 -9.18
CA GLU A 64 -12.79 -2.87 -8.16
C GLU A 64 -12.16 -2.27 -6.88
N GLN A 65 -10.97 -2.74 -6.50
CA GLN A 65 -10.24 -2.16 -5.38
C GLN A 65 -9.79 -0.72 -5.67
N ASN A 66 -9.38 -0.43 -6.90
CA ASN A 66 -9.03 0.94 -7.29
C ASN A 66 -10.26 1.85 -7.31
N GLU A 67 -11.38 1.38 -7.86
CA GLU A 67 -12.64 2.11 -7.84
C GLU A 67 -13.10 2.41 -6.40
N LEU A 68 -13.04 1.44 -5.50
CA LEU A 68 -13.36 1.64 -4.09
C LEU A 68 -12.49 2.71 -3.43
N ILE A 69 -11.19 2.78 -3.77
CA ILE A 69 -10.29 3.81 -3.25
C ILE A 69 -10.71 5.19 -3.76
N GLU A 70 -11.00 5.32 -5.04
CA GLU A 70 -11.41 6.60 -5.63
C GLU A 70 -12.78 7.07 -5.10
N LEU A 71 -13.74 6.15 -4.95
CA LEU A 71 -15.03 6.45 -4.33
C LEU A 71 -14.86 6.93 -2.88
N ARG A 72 -14.00 6.29 -2.09
CA ARG A 72 -13.72 6.73 -0.71
C ARG A 72 -13.06 8.11 -0.65
N LYS A 73 -12.15 8.42 -1.58
CA LYS A 73 -11.56 9.76 -1.69
C LYS A 73 -12.62 10.79 -2.04
N ARG A 74 -13.47 10.50 -3.04
CA ARG A 74 -14.54 11.41 -3.46
C ARG A 74 -15.56 11.65 -2.36
N ASN A 75 -15.94 10.59 -1.64
CA ASN A 75 -16.87 10.69 -0.53
C ASN A 75 -16.31 11.59 0.58
N ARG A 76 -15.04 11.39 0.99
CA ARG A 76 -14.37 12.27 1.95
C ARG A 76 -14.33 13.73 1.49
N GLN A 77 -14.06 13.97 0.21
CA GLN A 77 -14.07 15.32 -0.36
C GLN A 77 -15.46 15.97 -0.26
N LEU A 78 -16.51 15.23 -0.60
CA LEU A 78 -17.89 15.70 -0.50
C LEU A 78 -18.30 15.94 0.96
N GLU A 79 -17.90 15.09 1.90
CA GLU A 79 -18.15 15.30 3.33
C GLU A 79 -17.53 16.61 3.83
N MET A 80 -16.30 16.92 3.40
CA MET A 80 -15.65 18.20 3.71
C MET A 80 -16.37 19.40 3.07
N GLU A 81 -16.77 19.30 1.80
CA GLU A 81 -17.53 20.36 1.12
C GLU A 81 -18.87 20.61 1.83
N VAL A 82 -19.59 19.56 2.21
CA VAL A 82 -20.83 19.67 2.98
C VAL A 82 -20.59 20.33 4.34
N ASP A 83 -19.52 19.98 5.04
CA ASP A 83 -19.18 20.61 6.32
C ASP A 83 -18.89 22.11 6.16
N VAL A 84 -18.08 22.49 5.18
CA VAL A 84 -17.80 23.90 4.85
C VAL A 84 -19.09 24.67 4.53
N LEU A 85 -19.98 24.09 3.71
CA LEU A 85 -21.26 24.71 3.38
C LEU A 85 -22.16 24.87 4.61
N LYS A 86 -22.21 23.88 5.50
CA LYS A 86 -22.95 23.96 6.77
C LYS A 86 -22.41 25.07 7.67
N GLN A 87 -21.09 25.23 7.76
CA GLN A 87 -20.48 26.32 8.53
C GLN A 87 -20.80 27.70 7.93
N ALA A 88 -20.91 27.80 6.60
CA ALA A 88 -21.22 29.05 5.93
C ALA A 88 -22.72 29.42 5.91
N ALA A 89 -23.62 28.44 6.03
CA ALA A 89 -25.07 28.63 5.93
C ALA A 89 -25.65 29.74 6.85
N PRO A 90 -25.23 29.90 8.12
CA PRO A 90 -25.73 30.99 8.98
C PRO A 90 -25.35 32.39 8.49
N VAL A 91 -24.24 32.52 7.75
CA VAL A 91 -23.80 33.80 7.17
C VAL A 91 -24.71 34.17 5.99
N PHE A 92 -25.09 33.18 5.18
CA PHE A 92 -26.02 33.39 4.06
C PHE A 92 -27.46 33.64 4.52
N ALA A 93 -27.90 33.07 5.64
CA ALA A 93 -29.25 33.25 6.18
C ALA A 93 -29.49 34.60 6.88
N ARG A 94 -28.45 35.42 7.09
CA ARG A 94 -28.51 36.73 7.77
C ARG A 94 -28.55 37.91 6.79
N LYS A 95 -28.63 37.65 5.49
CA LYS A 95 -28.81 38.65 4.42
C LYS A 95 -30.24 38.61 3.92
#